data_AF-A0A966TMG5-F1
#
_entry.id   AF-A0A966TMG5-F1
#
_cell.length_a   1.000
_cell.length_b   1.000
_cell.length_c   1.000
_cell.angle_alpha   90.00
_cell.angle_beta   90.00
_cell.angle_gamma   90.00
#
_symmetry.space_group_name_H-M   'P 1'
#
loop_
_entity.id
_entity.type
_entity.pdbx_description
1 polymer ?
#
loop_
_entity_poly.entity_id
_entity_poly.type
_entity_poly.pdbx_seq_one_letter_code
_entity_poly.pdbx_strand_id
1 'polypeptide(L)'
;MLSGCASQPTEESISAHIRFYSINDFDQLAELSLVPGREEPGCHDMPLDLNVHRVAQIGFSRCQLFTDDTCSANAAIQMRWTGKRSRTDENKNQPTVTITEGALWQIHGQRETEVGSWRCDVED
;
A
#
# COMPACT_ATOMS: atom_id res chain seq x y z
N MET A 1 -45.09 4.39 25.58
CA MET A 1 -44.29 3.39 24.83
C MET A 1 -43.11 4.13 24.24
N LEU A 2 -41.90 3.89 24.75
CA LEU A 2 -40.67 4.50 24.25
C LEU A 2 -40.28 3.75 22.96
N SER A 3 -40.46 4.39 21.80
CA SER A 3 -39.91 3.88 20.54
C SER A 3 -38.41 4.13 20.56
N GLY A 4 -37.64 3.06 20.72
CA GLY A 4 -36.20 3.08 20.51
C GLY A 4 -35.91 3.11 19.02
N CYS A 5 -35.21 4.13 18.55
CA CYS A 5 -34.63 4.14 17.21
C CYS A 5 -33.54 3.07 17.16
N ALA A 6 -33.81 1.96 16.48
CA ALA A 6 -32.77 1.03 16.08
C ALA A 6 -32.00 1.66 14.91
N SER A 7 -30.85 2.26 15.20
CA SER A 7 -29.88 2.61 14.16
C SER A 7 -29.34 1.31 13.58
N GLN A 8 -29.70 0.97 12.33
CA GLN A 8 -28.99 -0.08 11.59
C GLN A 8 -27.51 0.31 11.54
N PRO A 9 -26.57 -0.60 11.84
CA PRO A 9 -25.18 -0.35 11.57
C PRO A 9 -25.06 -0.24 10.05
N THR A 10 -24.81 0.97 9.55
CA THR A 10 -24.25 1.14 8.22
C THR A 10 -22.95 0.35 8.22
N GLU A 11 -22.86 -0.68 7.37
CA GLU A 11 -21.57 -1.24 7.00
C GLU A 11 -20.70 -0.06 6.55
N GLU A 12 -19.78 0.36 7.41
CA GLU A 12 -18.72 1.27 7.01
C GLU A 12 -17.91 0.49 5.99
N SER A 13 -18.16 0.74 4.70
CA SER A 13 -17.28 0.27 3.65
C SER A 13 -15.88 0.76 4.02
N ILE A 14 -14.96 -0.16 4.32
CA ILE A 14 -13.58 0.22 4.61
C ILE A 14 -13.09 0.94 3.36
N SER A 15 -12.89 2.26 3.47
CA SER A 15 -12.40 3.05 2.34
C SER A 15 -11.04 2.49 1.96
N ALA A 16 -10.89 2.11 0.69
CA ALA A 16 -9.62 1.61 0.19
C ALA A 16 -8.55 2.68 0.38
N HIS A 17 -7.37 2.28 0.89
CA HIS A 17 -6.31 3.24 1.18
C HIS A 17 -4.92 2.60 1.18
N ILE A 18 -3.92 3.34 0.71
CA ILE A 18 -2.50 2.98 0.75
C ILE A 18 -1.69 3.99 1.58
N ARG A 19 -0.82 3.49 2.46
CA ARG A 19 0.12 4.26 3.28
C ARG A 19 1.53 3.86 2.96
N PHE A 20 2.40 4.87 2.93
CA PHE A 20 3.82 4.73 2.69
C PHE A 20 4.57 5.15 3.94
N TYR A 21 5.64 4.43 4.26
CA TYR A 21 6.48 4.70 5.41
C TYR A 21 7.93 4.79 4.97
N SER A 22 8.64 5.80 5.46
CA SER A 22 10.09 5.82 5.48
C SER A 22 10.62 5.30 6.83
N ILE A 23 11.93 5.11 6.92
CA ILE A 23 12.64 4.80 8.15
C ILE A 23 13.71 5.86 8.41
N ASN A 24 13.73 6.45 9.59
CA ASN A 24 14.73 7.46 9.93
C ASN A 24 16.07 6.84 10.37
N ASP A 25 17.06 7.68 10.67
CA ASP A 25 18.40 7.27 11.12
C ASP A 25 18.40 6.51 12.46
N PHE A 26 17.28 6.53 13.20
CA PHE A 26 17.10 5.81 14.46
C PHE A 26 16.29 4.51 14.27
N ASP A 27 16.14 4.04 13.03
CA ASP A 27 15.37 2.85 12.66
C ASP A 27 13.87 2.93 13.03
N GLN A 28 13.32 4.14 13.09
CA GLN A 28 11.89 4.36 13.39
C GLN A 28 11.09 4.59 12.12
N LEU A 29 9.91 3.97 12.05
CA LEU A 29 8.98 4.18 10.95
C LEU A 29 8.31 5.55 11.06
N ALA A 30 8.30 6.28 9.95
CA ALA A 30 7.56 7.53 9.80
C ALA A 30 6.62 7.42 8.60
N GLU A 31 5.34 7.74 8.77
CA GLU A 31 4.39 7.76 7.66
C GLU A 31 4.67 8.98 6.76
N LEU A 32 4.75 8.74 5.46
CA LEU A 32 4.87 9.80 4.46
C LEU A 32 3.53 10.52 4.34
N SER A 33 3.55 11.82 4.63
CA SER A 33 2.38 12.70 4.53
C SER A 33 2.27 13.33 3.14
N LEU A 34 1.09 13.86 2.81
CA LEU A 34 0.83 14.64 1.59
C LEU A 34 1.02 13.88 0.26
N VAL A 35 1.05 12.54 0.29
CA VAL A 35 0.92 11.73 -0.94
C VAL A 35 -0.53 11.82 -1.42
N PRO A 36 -0.80 12.38 -2.62
CA PRO A 36 -2.14 12.51 -3.17
C PRO A 36 -2.68 11.16 -3.63
N GLY A 37 -3.99 11.09 -3.89
CA GLY A 37 -4.61 9.93 -4.53
C GLY A 37 -4.69 8.67 -3.69
N ARG A 38 -4.19 8.64 -2.43
CA ARG A 38 -4.06 7.42 -1.60
C ARG A 38 -5.34 6.59 -1.39
N GLU A 39 -6.51 7.14 -1.66
CA GLU A 39 -7.81 6.46 -1.54
C GLU A 39 -8.44 6.13 -2.92
N GLU A 40 -7.76 6.47 -4.00
CA GLU A 40 -8.26 6.37 -5.37
C GLU A 40 -7.53 5.25 -6.12
N PRO A 41 -8.24 4.37 -6.83
CA PRO A 41 -7.60 3.43 -7.75
C PRO A 41 -6.97 4.17 -8.94
N GLY A 42 -6.14 3.46 -9.69
CA GLY A 42 -5.42 4.00 -10.83
C GLY A 42 -3.96 4.27 -10.52
N CYS A 43 -3.29 4.93 -11.47
CA CYS A 43 -1.88 5.29 -11.38
C CYS A 43 -1.74 6.72 -10.87
N HIS A 44 -0.85 6.90 -9.89
CA HIS A 44 -0.55 8.19 -9.28
C HIS A 44 0.96 8.36 -9.15
N ASP A 45 1.46 9.53 -9.56
CA ASP A 45 2.87 9.89 -9.37
C ASP A 45 3.12 10.30 -7.92
N MET A 46 4.30 9.95 -7.41
CA MET A 46 4.74 10.40 -6.09
C MET A 46 5.12 11.88 -6.13
N PRO A 47 4.75 12.66 -5.12
CA PRO A 47 5.23 14.02 -5.00
C PRO A 47 6.67 14.00 -4.49
N LEU A 48 7.62 14.52 -5.28
CA LEU A 48 9.06 14.59 -4.93
C LEU A 48 9.72 13.21 -4.79
N ASP A 49 11.05 13.22 -4.68
CA ASP A 49 11.93 12.04 -4.55
C ASP A 49 11.80 11.37 -3.16
N LEU A 50 10.64 10.78 -2.88
CA LEU A 50 10.31 10.17 -1.59
C LEU A 50 10.85 8.75 -1.48
N ASN A 51 11.67 8.50 -0.46
CA ASN A 51 12.15 7.17 -0.11
C ASN A 51 11.08 6.39 0.68
N VAL A 52 10.72 5.22 0.17
CA VAL A 52 9.77 4.29 0.80
C VAL A 52 10.53 3.09 1.34
N HIS A 53 10.33 2.82 2.63
CA HIS A 53 10.76 1.61 3.31
C HIS A 53 9.69 0.51 3.28
N ARG A 54 8.45 0.92 3.58
CA ARG A 54 7.34 0.01 3.88
C ARG A 54 6.02 0.57 3.37
N VAL A 55 5.12 -0.33 2.99
CA VAL A 55 3.78 -0.01 2.53
C VAL A 55 2.74 -0.77 3.34
N ALA A 56 1.62 -0.10 3.60
CA ALA A 56 0.38 -0.74 4.03
C ALA A 56 -0.71 -0.42 3.01
N GLN A 57 -1.44 -1.42 2.56
CA GLN A 57 -2.65 -1.20 1.75
C GLN A 57 -3.82 -1.96 2.35
N ILE A 58 -5.00 -1.35 2.32
CA ILE A 58 -6.27 -1.92 2.77
C ILE A 58 -7.34 -1.62 1.71
N GLY A 59 -8.24 -2.56 1.45
CA GLY A 59 -9.42 -2.35 0.61
C GLY A 59 -9.16 -2.29 -0.90
N PHE A 60 -7.90 -2.23 -1.36
CA PHE A 60 -7.55 -2.46 -2.76
C PHE A 60 -7.32 -3.96 -3.02
N SER A 61 -7.69 -4.43 -4.21
CA SER A 61 -7.42 -5.81 -4.63
C SER A 61 -5.91 -6.07 -4.72
N ARG A 62 -5.18 -5.11 -5.28
CA ARG A 62 -3.72 -5.11 -5.37
C ARG A 62 -3.18 -3.71 -5.60
N CYS A 63 -1.94 -3.50 -5.16
CA CYS A 63 -1.15 -2.33 -5.49
C CYS A 63 0.24 -2.71 -6.03
N GLN A 64 0.90 -1.78 -6.70
CA GLN A 64 2.26 -1.91 -7.22
C GLN A 64 2.99 -0.57 -7.08
N LEU A 65 4.31 -0.60 -6.91
CA LEU A 65 5.17 0.57 -6.88
C LEU A 65 6.14 0.55 -8.06
N PHE A 66 6.57 1.72 -8.50
CA PHE A 66 7.46 1.88 -9.64
C PHE A 66 8.55 2.91 -9.31
N THR A 67 9.76 2.70 -9.80
CA THR A 67 10.86 3.68 -9.67
C THR A 67 10.63 4.91 -10.54
N ASP A 68 9.94 4.73 -11.67
CA ASP A 68 9.64 5.79 -12.62
C ASP A 68 8.21 6.30 -12.43
N ASP A 69 7.94 7.50 -12.93
CA ASP A 69 6.59 8.07 -13.01
C ASP A 69 5.70 7.27 -13.97
N THR A 70 4.39 7.55 -13.95
CA THR A 70 3.39 7.02 -14.90
C THR A 70 3.21 5.49 -14.90
N CYS A 71 3.62 4.83 -13.82
CA CYS A 71 3.46 3.39 -13.59
C CYS A 71 4.02 2.52 -14.72
N SER A 72 5.22 2.86 -15.20
CA SER A 72 5.94 2.10 -16.22
C SER A 72 6.17 0.65 -15.78
N ALA A 73 5.64 -0.32 -16.54
CA ALA A 73 5.73 -1.74 -16.19
C ALA A 73 7.18 -2.27 -16.09
N ASN A 74 8.13 -1.61 -16.76
CA ASN A 74 9.54 -1.98 -16.71
C ASN A 74 10.26 -1.50 -15.43
N ALA A 75 9.62 -0.60 -14.68
CA ALA A 75 10.16 0.03 -13.48
C ALA A 75 9.56 -0.53 -12.18
N ALA A 76 8.86 -1.67 -12.25
CA ALA A 76 8.15 -2.23 -11.10
C ALA A 76 9.10 -2.66 -9.98
N ILE A 77 8.83 -2.18 -8.77
CA ILE A 77 9.64 -2.45 -7.58
C ILE A 77 9.20 -3.77 -6.96
N GLN A 78 10.18 -4.64 -6.67
CA GLN A 78 9.93 -5.86 -5.92
C GLN A 78 9.74 -5.56 -4.43
N MET A 79 8.65 -6.07 -3.89
CA MET A 79 8.26 -6.01 -2.49
C MET A 79 8.35 -7.40 -1.86
N ARG A 80 8.49 -7.42 -0.54
CA ARG A 80 8.47 -8.65 0.25
C ARG A 80 7.59 -8.45 1.47
N TRP A 81 6.69 -9.40 1.69
CA TRP A 81 5.94 -9.51 2.93
C TRP A 81 6.83 -9.99 4.08
N THR A 82 6.83 -9.28 5.20
CA THR A 82 7.61 -9.65 6.40
C THR A 82 6.77 -10.19 7.55
N GLY A 83 5.46 -10.30 7.36
CA GLY A 83 4.57 -10.97 8.30
C GLY A 83 4.65 -12.49 8.19
N LYS A 84 3.67 -13.16 8.83
CA LYS A 84 3.53 -14.62 8.71
C LYS A 84 3.21 -15.00 7.27
N ARG A 85 3.81 -16.11 6.81
CA ARG A 85 3.50 -16.76 5.53
C ARG A 85 1.99 -16.98 5.40
N SER A 86 1.42 -16.68 4.24
CA SER A 86 0.01 -16.92 3.97
C SER A 86 -0.21 -18.29 3.32
N ARG A 87 -1.34 -18.93 3.64
CA ARG A 87 -1.76 -20.19 3.00
C ARG A 87 -2.61 -19.94 1.75
N THR A 88 -3.19 -18.76 1.61
CA THR A 88 -4.15 -18.41 0.56
C THR A 88 -3.63 -17.35 -0.39
N ASP A 89 -2.57 -16.65 0.00
CA ASP A 89 -2.02 -15.52 -0.74
C ASP A 89 -0.54 -15.80 -1.05
N GLU A 90 -0.27 -16.20 -2.29
CA GLU A 90 1.08 -16.56 -2.74
C GLU A 90 2.02 -15.36 -2.78
N ASN A 91 1.49 -14.14 -2.96
CA ASN A 91 2.28 -12.91 -2.96
C ASN A 91 2.98 -12.69 -1.61
N LYS A 92 2.37 -13.17 -0.51
CA LYS A 92 2.94 -13.06 0.84
C LYS A 92 4.00 -14.12 1.16
N ASN A 93 4.35 -14.97 0.18
CA ASN A 93 5.24 -16.11 0.40
C ASN A 93 6.61 -15.97 -0.29
N GLN A 94 6.73 -15.03 -1.24
CA GLN A 94 7.96 -14.78 -2.00
C GLN A 94 8.01 -13.30 -2.44
N PRO A 95 9.19 -12.77 -2.81
CA PRO A 95 9.28 -11.45 -3.40
C PRO A 95 8.39 -11.33 -4.65
N THR A 96 7.70 -10.21 -4.78
CA THR A 96 6.69 -9.98 -5.83
C THR A 96 6.54 -8.48 -6.10
N VAL A 97 6.01 -8.12 -7.27
CA VAL A 97 5.63 -6.73 -7.60
C VAL A 97 4.18 -6.42 -7.21
N THR A 98 3.46 -7.39 -6.64
CA THR A 98 2.04 -7.29 -6.29
C THR A 98 1.86 -7.21 -4.77
N ILE A 99 1.37 -6.06 -4.30
CA ILE A 99 1.07 -5.77 -2.89
C ILE A 99 -0.42 -6.06 -2.66
N THR A 100 -0.73 -7.18 -2.03
CA THR A 100 -2.09 -7.49 -1.55
C THR A 100 -2.32 -6.90 -0.16
N GLU A 101 -3.54 -7.04 0.36
CA GLU A 101 -3.94 -6.39 1.61
C GLU A 101 -2.99 -6.71 2.77
N GLY A 102 -2.58 -5.68 3.50
CA GLY A 102 -1.80 -5.83 4.73
C GLY A 102 -0.75 -4.74 4.90
N ALA A 103 -0.21 -4.68 6.11
CA ALA A 103 0.66 -3.59 6.51
C ALA A 103 2.16 -3.89 6.46
N LEU A 104 2.61 -5.12 6.21
CA LEU A 104 4.01 -5.55 6.40
C LEU A 104 4.77 -5.75 5.08
N TRP A 105 4.45 -4.96 4.05
CA TRP A 105 5.17 -4.98 2.79
C TRP A 105 6.40 -4.08 2.87
N GLN A 106 7.58 -4.60 2.57
CA GLN A 106 8.84 -3.84 2.53
C GLN A 106 9.51 -3.97 1.17
N ILE A 107 10.38 -3.02 0.83
CA ILE A 107 11.23 -3.12 -0.35
C ILE A 107 12.07 -4.42 -0.28
N HIS A 108 12.13 -5.16 -1.38
CA HIS A 108 12.96 -6.36 -1.44
C HIS A 108 14.43 -6.01 -1.68
N GLY A 109 15.33 -6.57 -0.86
CA GLY A 109 16.78 -6.47 -1.08
C GLY A 109 17.41 -5.12 -0.67
N GLN A 110 16.61 -4.12 -0.32
CA GLN A 110 17.07 -2.80 0.06
C GLN A 110 16.36 -2.32 1.33
N ARG A 111 16.99 -1.35 2.03
CA ARG A 111 16.39 -0.71 3.20
C ARG A 111 15.25 0.21 2.77
N GLU A 112 15.50 1.10 1.82
CA GLU A 112 14.49 1.99 1.22
C GLU A 112 14.81 2.15 -0.26
N THR A 113 13.84 2.62 -1.04
CA THR A 113 14.04 3.06 -2.41
C THR A 113 13.19 4.28 -2.70
N GLU A 114 13.67 5.11 -3.61
CA GLU A 114 12.86 6.15 -4.23
C GLU A 114 11.74 5.50 -5.06
N VAL A 115 10.53 6.05 -4.93
CA VAL A 115 9.34 5.61 -5.66
C VAL A 115 8.84 6.78 -6.49
N GLY A 116 8.82 6.63 -7.80
CA GLY A 116 8.30 7.66 -8.73
C GLY A 116 6.79 7.58 -8.91
N SER A 117 6.21 6.38 -8.89
CA SER A 117 4.75 6.24 -8.97
C SER A 117 4.23 4.97 -8.31
N TRP A 118 2.92 4.91 -8.12
CA TRP A 118 2.22 3.75 -7.58
C TRP A 118 0.88 3.55 -8.28
N ARG A 119 0.42 2.30 -8.35
CA ARG A 119 -0.89 1.95 -8.89
C ARG A 119 -1.63 1.03 -7.94
N CYS A 120 -2.91 1.30 -7.70
CA CYS A 120 -3.80 0.37 -7.02
C CYS A 120 -5.03 0.07 -7.88
N ASP A 121 -5.50 -1.16 -7.82
CA ASP A 121 -6.70 -1.61 -8.53
C ASP A 121 -7.76 -2.05 -7.51
N VAL A 122 -9.03 -1.75 -7.75
CA VAL A 122 -10.16 -2.42 -7.07
C VAL A 122 -10.52 -3.70 -7.83
N GLU A 123 -11.29 -4.60 -7.21
CA GLU A 123 -11.85 -5.73 -7.97
C GLU A 123 -12.77 -5.16 -9.08
N ASP A 124 -12.68 -5.73 -10.29
CA ASP A 124 -13.59 -5.43 -11.40
C ASP A 124 -15.00 -6.00 -11.15
#